data_AF-A0A7I4Z2I7-F1
#
_entry.id   AF-A0A7I4Z2I7-F1
#
_cell.length_a   1.000
_cell.length_b   1.000
_cell.length_c   1.000
_cell.angle_alpha   90.00
_cell.angle_beta   90.00
_cell.angle_gamma   90.00
#
_symmetry.space_group_name_H-M   'P 1'
#
loop_
_entity.id
_entity.type
_entity.pdbx_description
1 polymer ?
#
loop_
_entity_poly.entity_id
_entity_poly.type
_entity_poly.pdbx_seq_one_letter_code
_entity_poly.pdbx_strand_id
1 'polypeptide(L)'
;MFCPKVVVFHLLKEFGSCDITQTPSRKEQKVIESFSSILRDAMYDNLVIDCEEDEAVEEDHNDPLWSPDESDDDDGPSTSREGTFYLFGDVEVSKEKVDEAIAFYRSSTKKSRTLSCMKSKFRFITTEYHLRKLREIERDRAKRADRIVGLRRLADLLKEEVIAKMNMGISLHDSDIHRMALKINKEGSIVKNFKASHGWIQGFKSNCGIVSRRITTFTSRKGFLDKDRISREAQAFVLEVKKGKFSHDIHNVCVQSLTA
;
A
#
# COMPACT_ATOMS: atom_id res chain seq x y z
N MET A 1 -4.52 27.55 15.56
CA MET A 1 -4.33 28.71 14.66
C MET A 1 -3.04 28.51 13.90
N PHE A 2 -3.08 28.49 12.57
CA PHE A 2 -1.89 28.28 11.74
C PHE A 2 -0.95 29.49 11.81
N CYS A 3 0.34 29.26 12.08
CA CYS A 3 1.35 30.32 12.15
C CYS A 3 2.46 30.08 11.12
N PRO A 4 2.50 30.85 10.01
CA PRO A 4 3.50 30.66 8.96
C PRO A 4 4.94 30.82 9.45
N LYS A 5 5.15 31.65 10.49
CA LYS A 5 6.48 31.86 11.06
C LYS A 5 7.08 30.56 11.61
N VAL A 6 6.24 29.68 12.18
CA VAL A 6 6.67 28.37 12.68
C VAL A 6 7.08 27.48 11.51
N VAL A 7 6.28 27.45 10.43
CA VAL A 7 6.59 26.66 9.22
C VAL A 7 7.90 27.14 8.59
N VAL A 8 8.07 28.44 8.39
CA VAL A 8 9.30 29.02 7.82
C VAL A 8 10.51 28.72 8.70
N PHE A 9 10.38 28.78 10.02
CA PHE A 9 11.45 28.41 10.94
C PHE A 9 11.91 26.95 10.76
N HIS A 10 10.96 26.01 10.65
CA HIS A 10 11.29 24.61 10.40
C HIS A 10 11.92 24.38 9.02
N LEU A 11 11.44 25.08 7.99
CA LEU A 11 12.06 25.03 6.65
C LEU A 11 13.48 25.59 6.64
N LEU A 12 13.72 26.71 7.33
CA LEU A 12 15.07 27.27 7.49
C LEU A 12 16.00 26.34 8.27
N LYS A 13 15.49 25.60 9.25
CA LYS A 13 16.26 24.59 9.98
C LYS A 13 16.69 23.43 9.06
N GLU A 14 15.81 23.01 8.17
CA GLU A 14 16.04 21.87 7.27
C GLU A 14 16.97 22.21 6.10
N PHE A 15 16.75 23.37 5.46
CA PHE A 15 17.47 23.76 4.24
C PHE A 15 18.62 24.75 4.48
N GLY A 16 18.78 25.24 5.71
CA GLY A 16 19.77 26.24 6.07
C GLY A 16 19.40 27.67 5.63
N SER A 17 20.10 28.66 6.18
CA SER A 17 20.02 30.05 5.73
C SER A 17 20.96 30.28 4.55
N CYS A 18 20.46 30.90 3.48
CA CYS A 18 21.30 31.39 2.39
C CYS A 18 21.63 32.86 2.63
N ASP A 19 22.89 33.26 2.51
CA ASP A 19 23.31 34.67 2.59
C ASP A 19 22.90 35.40 1.29
N ILE A 20 21.80 36.13 1.40
CA ILE A 20 21.07 36.74 0.28
C ILE A 20 21.86 37.95 -0.26
N THR A 21 22.83 37.72 -1.13
CA THR A 21 23.33 38.75 -2.06
C THR A 21 22.84 38.53 -3.49
N GLN A 22 22.26 37.36 -3.77
CA GLN A 22 21.76 37.00 -5.09
C GLN A 22 20.27 37.35 -5.20
N THR A 23 19.90 38.07 -6.26
CA THR A 23 18.50 38.29 -6.59
C THR A 23 17.86 36.97 -7.03
N PRO A 24 16.63 36.64 -6.56
CA PRO A 24 15.96 35.42 -6.97
C PRO A 24 15.80 35.36 -8.48
N SER A 25 16.13 34.23 -9.09
CA SER A 25 15.82 33.99 -10.49
C SER A 25 14.31 34.02 -10.73
N ARG A 26 13.88 34.22 -11.97
CA ARG A 26 12.45 34.21 -12.34
C ARG A 26 11.72 32.93 -11.92
N LYS A 27 12.41 31.78 -11.90
CA LYS A 27 11.82 30.50 -11.44
C LYS A 27 11.65 30.51 -9.93
N GLU A 28 12.66 30.94 -9.19
CA GLU A 28 12.60 31.05 -7.73
C GLU A 28 11.54 32.08 -7.30
N GLN A 29 11.47 33.23 -7.97
CA GLN A 29 10.47 34.27 -7.71
C GLN A 29 9.03 33.73 -7.84
N LYS A 30 8.75 32.94 -8.90
CA LYS A 30 7.44 32.28 -9.06
C LYS A 30 7.13 31.31 -7.92
N VAL A 31 8.12 30.53 -7.49
CA VAL A 31 7.97 29.61 -6.36
C VAL A 31 7.73 30.38 -5.07
N ILE A 32 8.49 31.45 -4.81
CA ILE A 32 8.34 32.34 -3.65
C ILE A 32 6.92 32.92 -3.61
N GLU A 33 6.43 33.46 -4.73
CA GLU A 33 5.09 34.04 -4.83
C GLU A 33 4.00 32.98 -4.59
N SER A 34 4.15 31.81 -5.19
CA SER A 34 3.23 30.67 -5.01
C SER A 34 3.17 30.22 -3.55
N PHE A 35 4.32 29.96 -2.92
CA PHE A 35 4.40 29.55 -1.51
C PHE A 35 3.86 30.65 -0.58
N SER A 36 4.16 31.91 -0.85
CA SER A 36 3.63 33.05 -0.09
C SER A 36 2.12 33.16 -0.20
N SER A 37 1.53 32.81 -1.34
CA SER A 37 0.08 32.73 -1.50
C SER A 37 -0.50 31.60 -0.66
N ILE A 38 0.06 30.39 -0.76
CA ILE A 38 -0.41 29.21 0.00
C ILE A 38 -0.36 29.45 1.51
N LEU A 39 0.74 30.02 2.01
CA LEU A 39 0.89 30.31 3.45
C LEU A 39 -0.09 31.38 3.93
N ARG A 40 -0.41 32.38 3.09
CA ARG A 40 -1.45 33.38 3.41
C ARG A 40 -2.83 32.75 3.44
N ASP A 41 -3.17 31.92 2.45
CA ASP A 41 -4.47 31.24 2.43
C ASP A 41 -4.63 30.31 3.65
N ALA A 42 -3.56 29.63 4.07
CA ALA A 42 -3.55 28.80 5.28
C ALA A 42 -3.75 29.62 6.57
N MET A 43 -3.22 30.85 6.67
CA MET A 43 -3.44 31.71 7.84
C MET A 43 -4.91 32.04 8.07
N TYR A 44 -5.66 32.24 6.99
CA TYR A 44 -7.06 32.63 7.05
C TYR A 44 -8.02 31.42 7.02
N ASP A 45 -7.51 30.20 7.25
CA ASP A 45 -8.25 28.94 7.13
C ASP A 45 -8.94 28.77 5.75
N ASN A 46 -8.41 29.47 4.76
CA ASN A 46 -8.90 29.52 3.38
C ASN A 46 -8.15 28.53 2.49
N LEU A 47 -7.35 27.62 3.05
CA LEU A 47 -6.63 26.61 2.28
C LEU A 47 -7.32 25.25 2.44
N VAL A 48 -7.59 24.60 1.32
CA VAL A 48 -8.05 23.21 1.24
C VAL A 48 -6.97 22.40 0.55
N ILE A 49 -6.56 21.29 1.17
CA ILE A 49 -5.59 20.35 0.62
C ILE A 49 -6.40 19.23 -0.03
N ASP A 50 -6.37 19.16 -1.35
CA ASP A 50 -7.01 18.09 -2.11
C ASP A 50 -6.03 16.91 -2.21
N CYS A 51 -6.47 15.76 -1.71
CA CYS A 51 -5.70 14.52 -1.69
C CYS A 51 -6.52 13.47 -2.42
N GLU A 52 -6.02 12.97 -3.54
CA GLU A 52 -6.62 11.82 -4.21
C GLU A 52 -6.02 10.53 -3.60
N GLU A 53 -6.91 9.58 -3.30
CA GLU A 53 -6.56 8.22 -2.91
C GLU A 53 -6.46 7.37 -4.17
N ASP A 54 -5.32 6.71 -4.39
CA ASP A 54 -5.19 5.76 -5.49
C ASP A 54 -6.07 4.53 -5.18
N GLU A 55 -7.02 4.22 -6.08
CA GLU A 55 -7.82 2.99 -5.99
C GLU A 55 -6.92 1.76 -6.14
N ALA A 56 -7.03 0.82 -5.21
CA ALA A 56 -6.30 -0.43 -5.26
C ALA A 56 -6.80 -1.29 -6.43
N VAL A 57 -5.91 -1.58 -7.38
CA VAL A 57 -6.19 -2.54 -8.46
C VAL A 57 -6.04 -3.95 -7.89
N GLU A 58 -7.14 -4.69 -7.84
CA GLU A 58 -7.17 -6.11 -7.44
C GLU A 58 -6.45 -6.96 -8.51
N GLU A 59 -5.24 -7.47 -8.21
CA GLU A 59 -4.54 -8.43 -9.05
C GLU A 59 -4.15 -9.70 -8.24
N ASP A 60 -4.48 -10.86 -8.81
CA ASP A 60 -4.50 -12.19 -8.20
C ASP A 60 -3.11 -12.87 -8.09
N HIS A 61 -2.12 -12.13 -7.60
CA HIS A 61 -0.75 -12.65 -7.38
C HIS A 61 -0.28 -12.44 -5.94
N ASN A 62 -1.14 -12.80 -4.98
CA ASN A 62 -0.78 -12.91 -3.58
C ASN A 62 0.15 -14.11 -3.33
N ASP A 63 1.12 -13.95 -2.40
CA ASP A 63 1.87 -15.08 -1.86
C ASP A 63 0.86 -15.95 -1.08
N PRO A 64 0.60 -17.23 -1.46
CA PRO A 64 -0.46 -18.04 -0.88
C PRO A 64 -0.33 -18.29 0.63
N LEU A 65 0.81 -17.94 1.22
CA LEU A 65 1.08 -18.06 2.66
C LEU A 65 0.94 -16.73 3.43
N TRP A 66 0.64 -15.63 2.73
CA TRP A 66 0.37 -14.33 3.32
C TRP A 66 -1.05 -13.92 2.95
N SER A 67 -1.98 -14.17 3.87
CA SER A 67 -3.34 -13.67 3.75
C SER A 67 -3.43 -12.32 4.47
N PRO A 68 -3.98 -11.27 3.83
CA PRO A 68 -4.24 -9.99 4.48
C PRO A 68 -5.08 -10.10 5.76
N ASP A 69 -5.90 -11.15 5.87
CA ASP A 69 -6.95 -11.31 6.88
C ASP A 69 -6.71 -12.42 7.93
N GLU A 70 -5.46 -12.66 8.35
CA GLU A 70 -5.23 -13.44 9.59
C GLU A 70 -5.35 -12.55 10.85
N SER A 71 -6.39 -11.72 10.91
CA SER A 71 -6.94 -11.22 12.17
C SER A 71 -7.89 -12.29 12.67
N ASP A 72 -7.75 -12.71 13.93
CA ASP A 72 -8.35 -13.91 14.55
C ASP A 72 -9.90 -14.00 14.62
N ASP A 73 -10.66 -13.28 13.78
CA ASP A 73 -12.13 -13.30 13.79
C ASP A 73 -12.72 -13.26 12.36
N ASP A 74 -12.68 -14.35 11.60
CA ASP A 74 -13.73 -14.63 10.58
C ASP A 74 -13.90 -16.12 10.27
N ASP A 75 -15.15 -16.56 10.32
CA ASP A 75 -15.64 -17.91 10.05
C ASP A 75 -16.24 -17.89 8.63
N GLY A 76 -15.37 -17.78 7.62
CA GLY A 76 -15.74 -17.65 6.20
C GLY A 76 -15.05 -18.67 5.28
N PRO A 77 -15.75 -19.33 4.33
CA PRO A 77 -15.23 -20.50 3.62
C PRO A 77 -14.36 -20.11 2.42
N SER A 78 -13.10 -19.79 2.66
CA SER A 78 -12.08 -19.70 1.60
C SER A 78 -11.72 -21.11 1.11
N THR A 79 -12.45 -21.57 0.09
CA THR A 79 -12.31 -22.89 -0.52
C THR A 79 -11.16 -22.93 -1.54
N SER A 80 -9.91 -22.89 -1.06
CA SER A 80 -8.81 -23.48 -1.83
C SER A 80 -8.75 -24.98 -1.53
N ARG A 81 -9.33 -25.76 -2.45
CA ARG A 81 -9.41 -27.24 -2.39
C ARG A 81 -8.04 -27.93 -2.26
N GLU A 82 -6.96 -27.21 -2.48
CA GLU A 82 -5.57 -27.70 -2.49
C GLU A 82 -4.97 -27.95 -1.09
N GLY A 83 -5.65 -27.55 -0.01
CA GLY A 83 -5.16 -27.71 1.36
C GLY A 83 -5.86 -28.76 2.23
N THR A 84 -7.02 -29.27 1.79
CA THR A 84 -7.93 -30.05 2.66
C THR A 84 -7.65 -31.55 2.62
N PHE A 85 -7.02 -32.06 1.56
CA PHE A 85 -6.78 -33.50 1.39
C PHE A 85 -5.32 -33.80 1.04
N TYR A 86 -4.83 -34.95 1.52
CA TYR A 86 -3.51 -35.49 1.22
C TYR A 86 -3.65 -36.87 0.58
N LEU A 87 -2.89 -37.10 -0.50
CA LEU A 87 -2.82 -38.41 -1.14
C LEU A 87 -1.85 -39.33 -0.41
N PHE A 88 -2.25 -40.53 -0.03
CA PHE A 88 -1.39 -41.59 0.51
C PHE A 88 -1.51 -42.82 -0.40
N GLY A 89 -0.64 -42.90 -1.42
CA GLY A 89 -0.87 -43.80 -2.56
C GLY A 89 -2.07 -43.30 -3.35
N ASP A 90 -3.04 -44.18 -3.60
CA ASP A 90 -4.29 -43.86 -4.32
C ASP A 90 -5.43 -43.43 -3.37
N VAL A 91 -5.13 -43.20 -2.08
CA VAL A 91 -6.13 -42.86 -1.06
C VAL A 91 -6.07 -41.36 -0.75
N GLU A 92 -7.19 -40.66 -0.95
CA GLU A 92 -7.38 -39.30 -0.47
C GLU A 92 -7.76 -39.30 1.02
N VAL A 93 -7.03 -38.52 1.82
CA VAL A 93 -7.19 -38.45 3.27
C VAL A 93 -7.35 -37.01 3.69
N SER A 94 -8.38 -36.70 4.47
CA SER A 94 -8.59 -35.33 4.95
C SER A 94 -7.48 -34.85 5.88
N LYS A 95 -7.27 -33.54 5.95
CA LYS A 95 -6.29 -32.89 6.81
C LYS A 95 -6.47 -33.30 8.28
N GLU A 96 -7.70 -33.37 8.76
CA GLU A 96 -8.02 -33.75 10.15
C GLU A 96 -7.55 -35.18 10.45
N LYS A 97 -7.75 -36.10 9.50
CA LYS A 97 -7.30 -37.49 9.64
C LYS A 97 -5.78 -37.63 9.64
N VAL A 98 -5.10 -36.79 8.86
CA VAL A 98 -3.63 -36.69 8.88
C VAL A 98 -3.14 -36.14 10.23
N ASP A 99 -3.87 -35.19 10.81
CA ASP A 99 -3.52 -34.56 12.09
C ASP A 99 -3.69 -35.53 13.26
N GLU A 100 -4.80 -36.27 13.29
CA GLU A 100 -5.00 -37.39 14.21
C GLU A 100 -3.86 -38.41 14.10
N ALA A 101 -3.40 -38.71 12.88
CA ALA A 101 -2.32 -39.65 12.64
C ALA A 101 -0.96 -39.12 13.12
N ILE A 102 -0.64 -37.84 12.89
CA ILE A 102 0.59 -37.21 13.40
C ILE A 102 0.59 -37.20 14.94
N ALA A 103 -0.51 -36.77 15.56
CA ALA A 103 -0.65 -36.74 17.01
C ALA A 103 -0.50 -38.15 17.61
N PHE A 104 -1.14 -39.15 17.00
CA PHE A 104 -1.01 -40.53 17.44
C PHE A 104 0.41 -41.07 17.25
N TYR A 105 1.08 -40.77 16.13
CA TYR A 105 2.46 -41.19 15.88
C TYR A 105 3.42 -40.66 16.95
N ARG A 106 3.21 -39.43 17.44
CA ARG A 106 4.05 -38.78 18.48
C ARG A 106 3.65 -39.13 19.92
N SER A 107 2.42 -39.58 20.17
CA SER A 107 1.90 -39.93 21.51
C SER A 107 2.62 -41.07 22.25
N SER A 108 3.60 -41.73 21.65
CA SER A 108 4.31 -42.85 22.29
C SER A 108 5.46 -42.35 23.18
N THR A 109 5.68 -43.05 24.30
CA THR A 109 6.85 -42.87 25.18
C THR A 109 8.19 -43.01 24.46
N LYS A 110 8.24 -43.72 23.32
CA LYS A 110 9.44 -43.86 22.47
C LYS A 110 9.56 -42.80 21.37
N LYS A 111 8.82 -41.68 21.47
CA LYS A 111 8.73 -40.56 20.49
C LYS A 111 8.21 -40.93 19.09
N SER A 112 8.02 -42.22 18.79
CA SER A 112 7.49 -42.72 17.52
C SER A 112 6.78 -44.06 17.70
N ARG A 113 5.76 -44.32 16.88
CA ARG A 113 5.05 -45.62 16.81
C ARG A 113 5.52 -46.43 15.60
N THR A 114 5.52 -47.75 15.73
CA THR A 114 5.89 -48.68 14.66
C THR A 114 4.85 -48.71 13.54
N LEU A 115 5.26 -49.08 12.32
CA LEU A 115 4.39 -49.23 11.16
C LEU A 115 3.19 -50.15 11.45
N SER A 116 3.41 -51.27 12.15
CA SER A 116 2.34 -52.21 12.48
C SER A 116 1.25 -51.57 13.36
N CYS A 117 1.67 -50.72 14.32
CA CYS A 117 0.74 -49.97 15.18
C CYS A 117 -0.01 -48.88 14.39
N MET A 118 0.69 -48.17 13.50
CA MET A 118 0.10 -47.13 12.66
C MET A 118 -0.90 -47.72 11.66
N LYS A 119 -0.55 -48.83 10.99
CA LYS A 119 -1.40 -49.54 10.02
C LYS A 119 -2.68 -50.10 10.64
N SER A 120 -2.61 -50.52 11.90
CA SER A 120 -3.78 -51.02 12.65
C SER A 120 -4.84 -49.93 12.82
N LYS A 121 -4.42 -48.73 13.22
CA LYS A 121 -5.33 -47.60 13.52
C LYS A 121 -5.68 -46.77 12.28
N PHE A 122 -4.73 -46.58 11.37
CA PHE A 122 -4.87 -45.75 10.16
C PHE A 122 -4.62 -46.61 8.93
N ARG A 123 -5.70 -47.10 8.33
CA ARG A 123 -5.63 -48.05 7.20
C ARG A 123 -4.95 -47.50 5.95
N PHE A 124 -4.99 -46.18 5.77
CA PHE A 124 -4.27 -45.47 4.70
C PHE A 124 -2.74 -45.50 4.87
N ILE A 125 -2.21 -45.84 6.05
CA ILE A 125 -0.77 -45.98 6.30
C ILE A 125 -0.37 -47.46 6.15
N THR A 126 -0.09 -47.87 4.91
CA THR A 126 0.21 -49.26 4.59
C THR A 126 1.72 -49.54 4.54
N THR A 127 2.50 -48.57 4.08
CA THR A 127 3.93 -48.73 3.76
C THR A 127 4.81 -47.79 4.61
N GLU A 128 6.10 -48.09 4.71
CA GLU A 128 7.07 -47.18 5.34
C GLU A 128 7.16 -45.83 4.60
N TYR A 129 6.89 -45.81 3.29
CA TYR A 129 6.76 -44.58 2.51
C TYR A 129 5.68 -43.66 3.06
N HIS A 130 4.52 -44.20 3.46
CA HIS A 130 3.44 -43.41 4.03
C HIS A 130 3.84 -42.79 5.38
N LEU A 131 4.62 -43.50 6.21
CA LEU A 131 5.16 -42.91 7.44
C LEU A 131 6.17 -41.80 7.17
N ARG A 132 7.04 -41.97 6.16
CA ARG A 132 7.96 -40.90 5.74
C ARG A 132 7.20 -39.68 5.23
N LYS A 133 6.16 -39.87 4.42
CA LYS A 133 5.28 -38.80 3.95
C LYS A 133 4.59 -38.07 5.10
N LEU A 134 4.11 -38.80 6.12
CA LEU A 134 3.52 -38.20 7.32
C LEU A 134 4.51 -37.26 8.06
N ARG A 135 5.77 -37.68 8.19
CA ARG A 135 6.85 -36.86 8.78
C ARG A 135 7.26 -35.68 7.89
N GLU A 136 7.17 -35.82 6.57
CA GLU A 136 7.41 -34.72 5.63
C GLU A 136 6.33 -33.65 5.78
N ILE A 137 5.06 -34.04 5.85
CA ILE A 137 3.93 -33.12 6.09
C ILE A 137 4.12 -32.36 7.41
N GLU A 138 4.47 -33.05 8.50
CA GLU A 138 4.75 -32.42 9.80
C GLU A 138 5.91 -31.40 9.70
N ARG A 139 7.03 -31.77 9.07
CA ARG A 139 8.18 -30.88 8.90
C ARG A 139 7.86 -29.67 8.01
N ASP A 140 7.13 -29.87 6.93
CA ASP A 140 6.79 -28.79 6.01
C ASP A 140 5.76 -27.84 6.61
N ARG A 141 4.92 -28.31 7.55
CA ARG A 141 4.08 -27.42 8.38
C ARG A 141 4.91 -26.58 9.34
N ALA A 142 5.87 -27.18 10.04
CA ALA A 142 6.75 -26.44 10.93
C ALA A 142 7.53 -25.34 10.17
N LYS A 143 8.11 -25.68 9.01
CA LYS A 143 8.76 -24.69 8.14
C LYS A 143 7.81 -23.58 7.68
N ARG A 144 6.55 -23.90 7.37
CA ARG A 144 5.53 -22.91 7.01
C ARG A 144 5.22 -21.98 8.19
N ALA A 145 5.04 -22.53 9.39
CA ALA A 145 4.83 -21.74 10.60
C ALA A 145 6.01 -20.80 10.88
N ASP A 146 7.25 -21.30 10.79
CA ASP A 146 8.46 -20.48 10.94
C ASP A 146 8.50 -19.35 9.88
N ARG A 147 8.10 -19.65 8.64
CA ARG A 147 8.03 -18.66 7.57
C ARG A 147 6.98 -17.57 7.86
N ILE A 148 5.80 -17.95 8.34
CA ILE A 148 4.72 -17.01 8.70
C ILE A 148 5.19 -16.07 9.81
N VAL A 149 5.80 -16.61 10.87
CA VAL A 149 6.38 -15.81 11.96
C VAL A 149 7.45 -14.86 11.43
N GLY A 150 8.30 -15.33 10.52
CA GLY A 150 9.30 -14.51 9.85
C GLY A 150 8.69 -13.37 9.03
N LEU A 151 7.64 -13.63 8.26
CA LEU A 151 6.94 -12.62 7.46
C LEU A 151 6.28 -11.57 8.34
N ARG A 152 5.63 -11.98 9.44
CA ARG A 152 5.02 -11.06 10.41
C ARG A 152 6.07 -10.13 11.02
N ARG A 153 7.18 -10.70 11.51
CA ARG A 153 8.29 -9.92 12.06
C ARG A 153 8.87 -8.94 11.03
N LEU A 154 9.01 -9.36 9.77
CA LEU A 154 9.49 -8.49 8.70
C LEU A 154 8.51 -7.34 8.44
N ALA A 155 7.20 -7.62 8.42
CA ALA A 155 6.16 -6.61 8.25
C ALA A 155 6.17 -5.58 9.40
N ASP A 156 6.32 -6.03 10.65
CA ASP A 156 6.39 -5.14 11.81
C ASP A 156 7.58 -4.17 11.70
N LEU A 157 8.78 -4.69 11.42
CA LEU A 157 9.98 -3.88 11.23
C LEU A 157 9.86 -2.90 10.07
N LEU A 158 9.27 -3.36 8.95
CA LEU A 158 9.04 -2.52 7.79
C LEU A 158 8.04 -1.40 8.10
N LYS A 159 6.97 -1.71 8.83
CA LYS A 159 5.95 -0.74 9.24
C LYS A 159 6.56 0.35 10.09
N GLU A 160 7.39 0.01 11.07
CA GLU A 160 8.10 0.98 11.90
C GLU A 160 8.95 1.94 11.04
N GLU A 161 9.73 1.41 10.10
CA GLU A 161 10.60 2.24 9.27
C GLU A 161 9.81 3.12 8.28
N VAL A 162 8.73 2.59 7.68
CA VAL A 162 7.86 3.35 6.77
C VAL A 162 7.16 4.49 7.51
N ILE A 163 6.56 4.22 8.67
CA ILE A 163 5.88 5.24 9.48
C ILE A 163 6.88 6.29 9.94
N ALA A 164 8.09 5.92 10.36
CA ALA A 164 9.13 6.86 10.76
C ALA A 164 9.47 7.84 9.62
N LYS A 165 9.65 7.34 8.39
CA LYS A 165 9.94 8.19 7.22
C LYS A 165 8.75 9.07 6.84
N MET A 166 7.53 8.55 6.90
CA MET A 166 6.32 9.34 6.66
C MET A 166 6.16 10.47 7.68
N ASN A 167 6.46 10.22 8.96
CA ASN A 167 6.43 11.23 10.02
C ASN A 167 7.49 12.32 9.84
N MET A 168 8.58 12.02 9.12
CA MET A 168 9.59 13.01 8.70
C MET A 168 9.17 13.79 7.44
N GLY A 169 7.98 13.50 6.88
CA GLY A 169 7.49 14.14 5.66
C GLY A 169 8.08 13.57 4.37
N ILE A 170 8.76 12.42 4.43
CA ILE A 170 9.32 11.75 3.25
C ILE A 170 8.19 11.02 2.51
N SER A 171 7.97 11.38 1.25
CA SER A 171 7.08 10.63 0.35
C SER A 171 7.78 9.33 -0.06
N LEU A 172 7.09 8.21 0.13
CA LEU A 172 7.59 6.88 -0.21
C LEU A 172 6.77 6.30 -1.36
N HIS A 173 7.45 5.88 -2.42
CA HIS A 173 6.84 5.12 -3.49
C HIS A 173 6.89 3.62 -3.18
N ASP A 174 6.07 2.81 -3.86
CA ASP A 174 6.06 1.34 -3.71
C ASP A 174 7.45 0.72 -3.96
N SER A 175 8.24 1.31 -4.87
CA SER A 175 9.63 0.91 -5.12
C SER A 175 10.55 1.15 -3.91
N ASP A 176 10.25 2.15 -3.08
CA ASP A 176 11.01 2.44 -1.87
C ASP A 176 10.63 1.48 -0.76
N ILE A 177 9.33 1.22 -0.59
CA ILE A 177 8.81 0.19 0.32
C ILE A 177 9.40 -1.18 -0.05
N HIS A 178 9.45 -1.51 -1.35
CA HIS A 178 10.08 -2.72 -1.88
C HIS A 178 11.55 -2.84 -1.47
N ARG A 179 12.33 -1.78 -1.74
CA ARG A 179 13.75 -1.74 -1.42
C ARG A 179 14.00 -1.84 0.08
N MET A 180 13.18 -1.18 0.89
CA MET A 180 13.23 -1.24 2.36
C MET A 180 12.93 -2.66 2.85
N ALA A 181 11.87 -3.30 2.36
CA ALA A 181 11.52 -4.67 2.72
C ALA A 181 12.65 -5.66 2.42
N LEU A 182 13.26 -5.56 1.23
CA LEU A 182 14.40 -6.39 0.86
C LEU A 182 15.63 -6.11 1.72
N LYS A 183 15.90 -4.83 2.04
CA LYS A 183 17.01 -4.43 2.89
C LYS A 183 16.88 -5.01 4.30
N ILE A 184 15.73 -4.80 4.96
CA ILE A 184 15.45 -5.32 6.30
C ILE A 184 15.56 -6.85 6.31
N ASN A 185 14.99 -7.53 5.31
CA ASN A 185 15.07 -8.98 5.23
C ASN A 185 16.52 -9.48 5.05
N LYS A 186 17.33 -8.78 4.25
CA LYS A 186 18.74 -9.13 4.03
C LYS A 186 19.58 -8.93 5.29
N GLU A 187 19.37 -7.83 6.02
CA GLU A 187 20.08 -7.52 7.26
C GLU A 187 19.72 -8.49 8.39
N GLY A 188 18.44 -8.83 8.54
CA GLY A 188 17.96 -9.76 9.57
C GLY A 188 18.02 -11.24 9.18
N SER A 189 18.29 -11.57 7.90
CA SER A 189 18.17 -12.93 7.35
C SER A 189 16.86 -13.64 7.76
N ILE A 190 15.75 -12.90 7.73
CA ILE A 190 14.48 -13.28 8.38
C ILE A 190 13.76 -14.38 7.61
N VAL A 191 13.53 -14.14 6.31
CA VAL A 191 12.79 -15.05 5.43
C VAL A 191 13.67 -15.45 4.25
N LYS A 192 13.85 -16.77 4.08
CA LYS A 192 14.58 -17.33 2.94
C LYS A 192 13.82 -17.10 1.64
N ASN A 193 14.53 -16.71 0.59
CA ASN A 193 13.99 -16.46 -0.76
C ASN A 193 12.85 -15.44 -0.82
N PHE A 194 12.80 -14.51 0.14
CA PHE A 194 11.85 -13.41 0.11
C PHE A 194 12.15 -12.45 -1.04
N LYS A 195 11.11 -12.06 -1.77
CA LYS A 195 11.21 -11.22 -2.98
C LYS A 195 10.50 -9.87 -2.87
N ALA A 196 9.76 -9.64 -1.78
CA ALA A 196 8.80 -8.53 -1.67
C ALA A 196 7.96 -8.42 -2.96
N SER A 197 7.17 -9.45 -3.28
CA SER A 197 6.33 -9.40 -4.48
C SER A 197 5.37 -8.22 -4.43
N HIS A 198 4.86 -7.79 -5.59
CA HIS A 198 3.88 -6.71 -5.66
C HIS A 198 2.67 -6.97 -4.77
N GLY A 199 2.07 -8.17 -4.85
CA GLY A 199 0.96 -8.58 -3.98
C GLY A 199 1.30 -8.54 -2.48
N TRP A 200 2.53 -8.95 -2.10
CA TRP A 200 2.96 -8.83 -0.70
C TRP A 200 3.02 -7.36 -0.25
N ILE A 201 3.51 -6.45 -1.10
CA ILE A 201 3.57 -5.02 -0.80
C ILE A 201 2.18 -4.40 -0.71
N GLN A 202 1.28 -4.75 -1.63
CA GLN A 202 -0.11 -4.29 -1.59
C GLN A 202 -0.82 -4.78 -0.32
N GLY A 203 -0.69 -6.07 0.02
CA GLY A 203 -1.23 -6.62 1.26
C GLY A 203 -0.62 -5.97 2.50
N PHE A 204 0.70 -5.74 2.52
CA PHE A 204 1.36 -4.98 3.58
C PHE A 204 0.80 -3.56 3.73
N LYS A 205 0.63 -2.83 2.61
CA LYS A 205 0.09 -1.46 2.60
C LYS A 205 -1.33 -1.44 3.15
N SER A 206 -2.20 -2.33 2.66
CA SER A 206 -3.58 -2.47 3.11
C SER A 206 -3.64 -2.73 4.63
N ASN A 207 -2.91 -3.74 5.12
CA ASN A 207 -2.89 -4.11 6.55
C ASN A 207 -2.33 -3.01 7.46
N CYS A 208 -1.49 -2.13 6.92
CA CYS A 208 -0.92 -1.01 7.66
C CYS A 208 -1.71 0.29 7.50
N GLY A 209 -2.78 0.32 6.68
CA GLY A 209 -3.49 1.55 6.32
C GLY A 209 -2.62 2.54 5.54
N ILE A 210 -1.59 2.06 4.85
CA ILE A 210 -0.69 2.88 4.04
C ILE A 210 -1.31 3.06 2.67
N VAL A 211 -2.04 4.15 2.51
CA VAL A 211 -2.56 4.58 1.20
C VAL A 211 -1.56 5.52 0.53
N SER A 212 -1.39 5.34 -0.78
CA SER A 212 -0.72 6.35 -1.60
C SER A 212 -1.58 7.62 -1.54
N ARG A 213 -0.99 8.72 -1.08
CA ARG A 213 -1.65 10.03 -1.09
C ARG A 213 -0.96 10.89 -2.13
N ARG A 214 -1.66 11.21 -3.21
CA ARG A 214 -1.21 12.24 -4.12
C ARG A 214 -1.81 13.56 -3.66
N ILE A 215 -1.00 14.44 -3.08
CA ILE A 215 -1.40 15.85 -2.97
C ILE A 215 -1.43 16.38 -4.40
N THR A 216 -2.61 16.49 -4.98
CA THR A 216 -2.77 16.92 -6.37
C THR A 216 -2.72 18.43 -6.46
N THR A 217 -3.36 19.13 -5.51
CA THR A 217 -3.45 20.59 -5.57
C THR A 217 -3.73 21.24 -4.22
N PHE A 218 -3.05 22.37 -3.96
CA PHE A 218 -3.43 23.32 -2.92
C PHE A 218 -4.46 24.28 -3.49
N THR A 219 -5.68 24.28 -2.95
CA THR A 219 -6.78 25.09 -3.50
C THR A 219 -7.31 26.04 -2.44
N SER A 220 -7.65 27.27 -2.82
CA SER A 220 -8.36 28.18 -1.91
C SER A 220 -9.76 27.65 -1.62
N ARG A 221 -10.26 27.76 -0.40
CA ARG A 221 -11.61 27.33 0.03
C ARG A 221 -12.70 27.92 -0.85
N LYS A 222 -12.55 29.17 -1.30
CA LYS A 222 -13.47 29.80 -2.27
C LYS A 222 -13.49 29.03 -3.59
N GLY A 223 -12.31 28.71 -4.14
CA GLY A 223 -12.20 27.95 -5.38
C GLY A 223 -12.65 26.49 -5.24
N PHE A 224 -12.46 25.87 -4.08
CA PHE A 224 -12.90 24.51 -3.81
C PHE A 224 -14.43 24.40 -3.71
N LEU A 225 -15.08 25.27 -2.93
CA LEU A 225 -16.54 25.28 -2.78
C LEU A 225 -17.25 25.66 -4.10
N ASP A 226 -16.62 26.52 -4.90
CA ASP A 226 -17.15 26.93 -6.21
C ASP A 226 -16.71 26.01 -7.36
N LYS A 227 -15.98 24.90 -7.13
CA LYS A 227 -15.39 24.05 -8.17
C LYS A 227 -16.41 23.64 -9.25
N ASP A 228 -17.58 23.18 -8.82
CA ASP A 228 -18.65 22.75 -9.73
C ASP A 228 -19.35 23.93 -10.43
N ARG A 229 -19.43 25.09 -9.78
CA ARG A 229 -19.98 26.32 -10.38
C ARG A 229 -19.02 26.86 -11.44
N ILE A 230 -17.75 27.02 -11.11
CA ILE A 230 -16.68 27.49 -12.00
C ILE A 230 -16.53 26.54 -13.19
N SER A 231 -16.55 25.22 -12.95
CA SER A 231 -16.48 24.22 -14.03
C SER A 231 -17.68 24.34 -14.97
N ARG A 232 -18.91 24.49 -14.44
CA ARG A 232 -20.11 24.72 -15.27
C ARG A 232 -20.06 26.02 -16.05
N GLU A 233 -19.66 27.12 -15.42
CA GLU A 233 -19.52 28.45 -16.06
C GLU A 233 -18.44 28.41 -17.16
N ALA A 234 -17.29 27.78 -16.91
CA ALA A 234 -16.22 27.59 -17.88
C ALA A 234 -16.66 26.72 -19.07
N GLN A 235 -17.37 25.61 -18.80
CA GLN A 235 -17.93 24.76 -19.85
C GLN A 235 -18.99 25.51 -20.67
N ALA A 236 -19.86 26.29 -20.02
CA ALA A 236 -20.85 27.13 -20.70
C ALA A 236 -20.18 28.17 -21.60
N PHE A 237 -19.14 28.84 -21.12
CA PHE A 237 -18.33 29.78 -21.90
C PHE A 237 -17.68 29.10 -23.11
N VAL A 238 -17.02 27.95 -22.92
CA VAL A 238 -16.40 27.20 -24.03
C VAL A 238 -17.45 26.76 -25.05
N LEU A 239 -18.65 26.37 -24.62
CA LEU A 239 -19.76 26.04 -25.51
C LEU A 239 -20.28 27.26 -26.27
N GLU A 240 -20.33 28.43 -25.65
CA GLU A 240 -20.77 29.67 -26.29
C GLU A 240 -19.77 30.16 -27.35
N VAL A 241 -18.46 30.08 -27.05
CA VAL A 241 -17.38 30.36 -28.02
C VAL A 241 -17.40 29.35 -29.17
N LYS A 242 -17.56 28.05 -28.89
CA LYS A 242 -17.68 27.00 -29.92
C LYS A 242 -18.95 27.15 -30.78
N LYS A 243 -20.03 27.70 -30.24
CA LYS A 243 -21.28 27.98 -30.97
C LYS A 243 -21.21 29.23 -31.86
N GLY A 244 -20.08 29.94 -31.90
CA GLY A 244 -19.86 31.00 -32.90
C GLY A 244 -20.56 32.33 -32.61
N LYS A 245 -20.83 32.66 -31.35
CA LYS A 245 -21.36 33.99 -30.96
C LYS A 245 -20.29 35.08 -30.80
N PHE A 246 -19.17 34.96 -31.49
CA PHE A 246 -18.22 36.06 -31.73
C PHE A 246 -18.09 36.38 -33.22
N SER A 247 -19.18 36.23 -33.97
CA SER A 247 -19.36 36.91 -35.24
C SER A 247 -20.36 38.04 -35.02
N HIS A 248 -19.93 39.28 -35.25
CA HIS A 248 -20.63 40.56 -35.04
C HIS A 248 -20.35 41.22 -33.67
N ASP A 249 -19.13 41.77 -33.52
CA ASP A 249 -18.94 43.16 -33.07
C ASP A 249 -17.46 43.59 -33.08
N ILE A 250 -16.76 43.38 -34.21
CA ILE A 250 -15.45 44.01 -34.48
C ILE A 250 -15.54 45.03 -35.64
N HIS A 251 -16.76 45.38 -36.08
CA HIS A 251 -16.98 46.38 -37.12
C HIS A 251 -17.97 47.47 -36.69
N ASN A 252 -17.75 48.11 -35.53
CA ASN A 252 -18.39 49.42 -35.29
C ASN A 252 -17.71 50.38 -34.31
N VAL A 253 -16.41 50.23 -34.02
CA VAL A 253 -15.67 51.21 -33.20
C VAL A 253 -14.60 51.99 -34.00
N CYS A 254 -14.49 51.80 -35.32
CA CYS A 254 -13.42 52.44 -36.11
C CYS A 254 -13.88 53.29 -37.31
N VAL A 255 -15.12 53.82 -37.31
CA VAL A 255 -15.54 54.80 -38.34
C VAL A 255 -16.46 55.89 -37.77
N GLN A 256 -16.05 56.61 -36.72
CA GLN A 256 -16.65 57.92 -36.35
C GLN A 256 -15.62 58.93 -35.80
N SER A 257 -14.39 58.92 -36.32
CA SER A 257 -13.40 59.98 -35.97
C SER A 257 -12.64 60.55 -37.17
N LEU A 258 -13.10 60.30 -38.39
CA LEU A 258 -12.53 60.87 -39.62
C LEU A 258 -13.67 61.19 -40.61
N THR A 259 -14.49 62.18 -40.28
CA THR A 259 -15.14 63.14 -41.21
C THR A 259 -16.23 63.93 -40.48
N ALA A 260 -15.84 65.07 -39.92
CA ALA A 260 -16.58 66.34 -39.81
C ALA A 260 -15.86 67.23 -38.79
#